data_AF-A0A661CNC2-F1
#
_entry.id   AF-A0A661CNC2-F1
#
_cell.length_a   1.000
_cell.length_b   1.000
_cell.length_c   1.000
_cell.angle_alpha   90.00
_cell.angle_beta   90.00
_cell.angle_gamma   90.00
#
_symmetry.space_group_name_H-M   'P 1'
#
loop_
_entity.id
_entity.type
_entity.pdbx_description
1 polymer ?
#
loop_
_entity_poly.entity_id
_entity_poly.type
_entity_poly.pdbx_seq_one_letter_code
_entity_poly.pdbx_strand_id
1 'polypeptide(L)'
;MKNRLNPDEILVVKENRAQGLKKFSYRFKASKGERHWNNASEMIRRGVNSPKPIAYFERTKNAAITHNYYVCEFVADAFSARDAFMAFAEGEEQYAGFDKHIIYRAIAQFTCKMHNNQIVHYDLSGGNLLMTKNDHGLIDVTVIDIGRAAIFDGKRITEKMRLIDLMRICYKLDWPNREIFMQTYFDEFGKAFGPGWRKPLEYYEWKQQTKRKIKQALKRIRRKR
;
A
#
# COMPACT_ATOMS: atom_id res chain seq x y z
N MET A 1 17.48 24.47 17.00
CA MET A 1 17.31 23.15 17.65
C MET A 1 18.21 22.14 16.95
N LYS A 2 19.21 21.58 17.65
CA LYS A 2 20.00 20.45 17.12
C LYS A 2 19.20 19.17 17.40
N ASN A 3 18.47 18.66 16.41
CA ASN A 3 18.01 17.27 16.44
C ASN A 3 19.26 16.39 16.40
N ARG A 4 19.73 15.95 17.56
CA ARG A 4 20.75 14.89 17.63
C ARG A 4 20.07 13.63 17.08
N LEU A 5 20.64 13.06 16.03
CA LEU A 5 20.27 11.73 15.56
C LEU A 5 20.41 10.77 16.75
N ASN A 6 19.32 10.12 17.14
CA ASN A 6 19.36 9.10 18.16
C ASN A 6 20.04 7.85 17.55
N PRO A 7 21.22 7.42 18.03
CA PRO A 7 21.94 6.29 17.43
C PRO A 7 21.16 4.96 17.52
N ASP A 8 20.19 4.86 18.42
CA ASP A 8 19.35 3.66 18.59
C ASP A 8 18.10 3.68 17.71
N GLU A 9 17.85 4.76 16.97
CA GLU A 9 16.68 4.86 16.09
C GLU A 9 16.86 4.01 14.82
N ILE A 10 15.95 3.05 14.62
CA ILE A 10 15.93 2.22 13.43
C ILE A 10 15.21 2.98 12.30
N LEU A 11 15.89 3.14 11.17
CA LEU A 11 15.34 3.76 9.96
C LEU A 11 15.26 2.76 8.80
N VAL A 12 14.28 2.96 7.92
CA VAL A 12 14.13 2.19 6.69
C VAL A 12 14.73 2.95 5.53
N VAL A 13 15.68 2.33 4.82
CA VAL A 13 16.29 2.89 3.61
C VAL A 13 15.81 2.12 2.38
N LYS A 14 15.05 2.79 1.51
CA LYS A 14 14.65 2.27 0.20
C LYS A 14 15.65 2.71 -0.87
N GLU A 15 16.62 1.87 -1.18
CA GLU A 15 17.53 2.07 -2.31
C GLU A 15 16.88 1.68 -3.63
N ASN A 16 16.98 2.56 -4.63
CA ASN A 16 16.57 2.26 -5.99
C ASN A 16 17.67 2.61 -6.98
N ARG A 17 18.05 1.63 -7.81
CA ARG A 17 18.96 1.83 -8.94
C ARG A 17 18.17 1.86 -10.23
N ALA A 18 18.29 2.95 -10.99
CA ALA A 18 17.67 3.03 -12.31
C ALA A 18 18.44 2.13 -13.29
N GLN A 19 17.79 1.12 -13.85
CA GLN A 19 18.39 0.21 -14.84
C GLN A 19 17.74 0.35 -16.22
N GLY A 20 18.56 0.25 -17.27
CA GLY A 20 18.11 0.29 -18.68
C GLY A 20 17.40 1.59 -19.08
N LEU A 21 16.41 1.46 -19.97
CA LEU A 21 15.62 2.58 -20.53
C LEU A 21 14.89 3.41 -19.46
N LYS A 22 14.67 2.87 -18.25
CA LYS A 22 14.08 3.63 -17.14
C LYS A 22 14.94 4.81 -16.70
N LYS A 23 16.25 4.80 -16.96
CA LYS A 23 17.16 5.93 -16.70
C LYS A 23 16.71 7.20 -17.44
N PHE A 24 16.25 7.06 -18.67
CA PHE A 24 15.80 8.19 -19.50
C PHE A 24 14.43 8.72 -19.06
N SER A 25 13.56 7.87 -18.50
CA SER A 25 12.25 8.32 -18.00
C SER A 25 12.35 9.28 -16.81
N TYR A 26 13.45 9.24 -16.05
CA TYR A 26 13.69 10.16 -14.95
C TYR A 26 14.13 11.56 -15.39
N ARG A 27 14.42 11.78 -16.68
CA ARG A 27 14.66 13.13 -17.20
C ARG A 27 13.40 13.99 -17.23
N PHE A 28 12.24 13.34 -17.22
CA PHE A 28 10.93 13.97 -17.37
C PHE A 28 9.94 13.59 -16.26
N LYS A 29 10.38 12.81 -15.27
CA LYS A 29 9.56 12.35 -14.15
C LYS A 29 10.38 12.36 -12.86
N ALA A 30 9.74 12.81 -11.78
CA ALA A 30 10.27 12.74 -10.43
C ALA A 30 10.83 11.34 -10.11
N SER A 31 11.92 11.28 -9.34
CA SER A 31 12.55 10.00 -9.00
C SER A 31 11.66 9.13 -8.11
N LYS A 32 12.04 7.87 -7.88
CA LYS A 32 11.30 7.06 -6.91
C LYS A 32 11.45 7.61 -5.49
N GLY A 33 12.62 8.15 -5.12
CA GLY A 33 12.86 8.72 -3.81
C GLY A 33 12.01 9.97 -3.58
N GLU A 34 12.08 10.91 -4.53
CA GLU A 34 11.27 12.14 -4.53
C GLU A 34 9.76 11.84 -4.49
N ARG A 35 9.27 10.90 -5.30
CA ARG A 35 7.85 10.53 -5.25
C ARG A 35 7.43 9.96 -3.89
N HIS A 36 8.27 9.16 -3.23
CA HIS A 36 7.96 8.68 -1.88
C HIS A 36 7.95 9.84 -0.88
N TRP A 37 8.93 10.73 -0.94
CA TRP A 37 9.00 11.91 -0.08
C TRP A 37 7.76 12.81 -0.22
N ASN A 38 7.44 13.20 -1.46
CA ASN A 38 6.31 14.07 -1.75
C ASN A 38 4.99 13.41 -1.32
N ASN A 39 4.81 12.12 -1.65
CA ASN A 39 3.59 11.41 -1.29
C ASN A 39 3.46 11.23 0.23
N ALA A 40 4.53 10.90 0.96
CA ALA A 40 4.48 10.71 2.41
C ALA A 40 4.13 12.02 3.11
N SER A 41 4.84 13.09 2.74
CA SER A 41 4.64 14.43 3.30
C SER A 41 3.21 14.90 3.09
N GLU A 42 2.68 14.72 1.87
CA GLU A 42 1.33 15.15 1.53
C GLU A 42 0.24 14.27 2.15
N MET A 43 0.44 12.95 2.24
CA MET A 43 -0.47 12.05 2.95
C MET A 43 -0.59 12.43 4.43
N ILE A 44 0.55 12.63 5.10
CA ILE A 44 0.59 13.05 6.51
C ILE A 44 -0.08 14.40 6.69
N ARG A 45 0.16 15.37 5.78
CA ARG A 45 -0.50 16.68 5.79
C ARG A 45 -2.03 16.58 5.70
N ARG A 46 -2.55 15.56 4.98
CA ARG A 46 -3.98 15.25 4.87
C ARG A 46 -4.50 14.30 5.96
N GLY A 47 -3.69 14.01 6.98
CA GLY A 47 -4.05 13.12 8.09
C GLY A 47 -4.14 11.64 7.71
N VAL A 48 -3.48 11.21 6.64
CA VAL A 48 -3.34 9.79 6.26
C VAL A 48 -1.98 9.30 6.73
N ASN A 49 -1.99 8.32 7.64
CA ASN A 49 -0.78 7.80 8.26
C ASN A 49 0.12 7.10 7.24
N SER A 50 1.37 7.53 7.17
CA SER A 50 2.48 6.90 6.45
C SER A 50 3.75 7.07 7.30
N PRO A 51 4.77 6.20 7.20
CA PRO A 51 5.99 6.37 7.97
C PRO A 51 6.62 7.73 7.68
N LYS A 52 6.99 8.46 8.72
CA LYS A 52 7.46 9.84 8.58
C LYS A 52 8.66 9.88 7.64
N PRO A 53 8.62 10.70 6.58
CA PRO A 53 9.75 10.86 5.69
C PRO A 53 10.85 11.63 6.42
N ILE A 54 12.07 11.10 6.43
CA ILE A 54 13.24 11.70 7.09
C ILE A 54 14.16 12.39 6.08
N ALA A 55 14.46 11.71 4.97
CA ALA A 55 15.21 12.29 3.87
C ALA A 55 14.96 11.56 2.55
N TYR A 56 15.29 12.21 1.43
CA TYR A 56 15.56 11.54 0.17
C TYR A 56 16.84 12.10 -0.46
N PHE A 57 17.57 11.24 -1.18
CA PHE A 57 18.82 11.60 -1.84
C PHE A 57 18.84 11.12 -3.27
N GLU A 58 19.43 11.91 -4.16
CA GLU A 58 19.56 11.57 -5.57
C GLU A 58 20.96 11.83 -6.07
N ARG A 59 21.49 10.91 -6.88
CA ARG A 59 22.74 11.09 -7.59
C ARG A 59 22.49 11.12 -9.09
N THR A 60 22.75 12.26 -9.70
CA THR A 60 22.71 12.44 -11.15
C THR A 60 24.11 12.28 -11.76
N LYS A 61 24.18 11.67 -12.94
CA LYS A 61 25.37 11.64 -13.81
C LYS A 61 24.92 11.82 -15.24
N ASN A 62 25.50 12.79 -15.96
CA ASN A 62 25.14 13.10 -17.36
C ASN A 62 23.62 13.29 -17.56
N ALA A 63 22.98 14.07 -16.68
CA ALA A 63 21.54 14.31 -16.65
C ALA A 63 20.65 13.06 -16.47
N ALA A 64 21.21 11.92 -16.04
CA ALA A 64 20.44 10.72 -15.69
C ALA A 64 20.56 10.43 -14.19
N ILE A 65 19.42 10.14 -13.53
CA ILE A 65 19.41 9.67 -12.14
C ILE A 65 19.97 8.25 -12.10
N THR A 66 21.06 8.06 -11.35
CA THR A 66 21.76 6.77 -11.23
C THR A 66 21.39 6.03 -9.95
N HIS A 67 21.33 6.77 -8.84
CA HIS A 67 20.98 6.29 -7.52
C HIS A 67 19.94 7.22 -6.92
N ASN A 68 18.96 6.64 -6.23
CA ASN A 68 18.01 7.40 -5.44
C ASN A 68 17.65 6.60 -4.18
N TYR A 69 17.58 7.31 -3.07
CA TYR A 69 17.35 6.79 -1.73
C TYR A 69 16.17 7.52 -1.13
N TYR A 70 15.32 6.78 -0.42
CA TYR A 70 14.28 7.32 0.45
C TYR A 70 14.46 6.74 1.83
N VAL A 71 14.47 7.60 2.85
CA VAL A 71 14.66 7.26 4.25
C VAL A 71 13.41 7.68 5.02
N CYS A 72 12.83 6.76 5.77
CA CYS A 72 11.70 7.02 6.65
C CYS A 72 11.85 6.27 7.98
N GLU A 73 11.02 6.63 8.95
CA GLU A 73 10.92 5.92 10.22
C GLU A 73 10.58 4.43 10.01
N PHE A 74 11.12 3.57 10.88
CA PHE A 74 10.68 2.18 10.99
C PHE A 74 9.43 2.10 11.86
N VAL A 75 8.42 1.35 11.40
CA VAL A 75 7.20 1.12 12.18
C VAL A 75 7.41 -0.13 13.04
N ALA A 76 7.77 0.07 14.30
CA ALA A 76 7.98 -1.01 15.27
C ALA A 76 6.67 -1.74 15.61
N ASP A 77 6.78 -3.01 16.01
CA ASP A 77 5.68 -3.86 16.48
C ASP A 77 4.48 -3.97 15.51
N ALA A 78 4.74 -3.71 14.22
CA ALA A 78 3.72 -3.74 13.19
C ALA A 78 3.47 -5.17 12.68
N PHE A 79 2.20 -5.48 12.45
CA PHE A 79 1.76 -6.64 11.70
C PHE A 79 1.10 -6.21 10.38
N SER A 80 1.15 -7.07 9.35
CA SER A 80 0.61 -6.70 8.04
C SER A 80 -0.84 -7.14 7.86
N ALA A 81 -1.65 -6.33 7.17
CA ALA A 81 -3.00 -6.72 6.79
C ALA A 81 -3.04 -7.95 5.89
N ARG A 82 -1.99 -8.19 5.11
CA ARG A 82 -1.88 -9.40 4.29
C ARG A 82 -1.84 -10.66 5.15
N ASP A 83 -1.10 -10.66 6.24
CA ASP A 83 -0.93 -11.86 7.07
C ASP A 83 -2.23 -12.15 7.84
N ALA A 84 -2.86 -11.11 8.40
CA ALA A 84 -4.19 -11.21 8.99
C ALA A 84 -5.23 -11.76 7.98
N PHE A 85 -5.25 -11.21 6.75
CA PHE A 85 -6.19 -11.67 5.72
C PHE A 85 -5.94 -13.11 5.26
N MET A 86 -4.68 -13.55 5.25
CA MET A 86 -4.37 -14.94 4.95
C MET A 86 -4.86 -15.87 6.06
N ALA A 87 -4.68 -15.50 7.33
CA ALA A 87 -5.22 -16.26 8.46
C ALA A 87 -6.75 -16.38 8.39
N PHE A 88 -7.45 -15.28 8.10
CA PHE A 88 -8.92 -15.30 7.99
C PHE A 88 -9.42 -16.14 6.81
N ALA A 89 -8.68 -16.15 5.70
CA ALA A 89 -8.98 -17.02 4.56
C ALA A 89 -8.73 -18.51 4.85
N GLU A 90 -7.94 -18.81 5.89
CA GLU A 90 -7.68 -20.16 6.40
C GLU A 90 -8.67 -20.59 7.51
N GLY A 91 -9.58 -19.69 7.91
CA GLY A 91 -10.65 -19.96 8.87
C GLY A 91 -10.43 -19.39 10.27
N GLU A 92 -9.35 -18.64 10.49
CA GLU A 92 -9.13 -17.95 11.76
C GLU A 92 -10.12 -16.78 11.94
N GLU A 93 -10.59 -16.59 13.17
CA GLU A 93 -11.51 -15.49 13.52
C GLU A 93 -10.80 -14.32 14.19
N GLN A 94 -9.52 -14.48 14.56
CA GLN A 94 -8.73 -13.47 15.25
C GLN A 94 -7.29 -13.45 14.73
N TYR A 95 -6.64 -12.29 14.81
CA TYR A 95 -5.23 -12.13 14.50
C TYR A 95 -4.61 -11.02 15.36
N ALA A 96 -3.40 -11.25 15.88
CA ALA A 96 -2.69 -10.30 16.75
C ALA A 96 -3.53 -9.79 17.96
N GLY A 97 -4.42 -10.65 18.48
CA GLY A 97 -5.30 -10.31 19.61
C GLY A 97 -6.54 -9.48 19.25
N PHE A 98 -6.84 -9.33 17.95
CA PHE A 98 -8.03 -8.62 17.47
C PHE A 98 -8.96 -9.55 16.70
N ASP A 99 -10.27 -9.37 16.90
CA ASP A 99 -11.31 -9.99 16.08
C ASP A 99 -11.23 -9.53 14.61
N LYS A 100 -11.53 -10.43 13.68
CA LYS A 100 -11.47 -10.15 12.24
C LYS A 100 -12.29 -8.93 11.83
N HIS A 101 -13.44 -8.70 12.45
CA HIS A 101 -14.31 -7.57 12.13
C HIS A 101 -13.71 -6.23 12.60
N ILE A 102 -12.95 -6.23 13.70
CA ILE A 102 -12.19 -5.05 14.15
C ILE A 102 -11.10 -4.72 13.13
N ILE A 103 -10.36 -5.73 12.65
CA ILE A 103 -9.34 -5.54 11.61
C ILE A 103 -9.95 -5.06 10.29
N TYR A 104 -11.04 -5.68 9.83
CA TYR A 104 -11.75 -5.23 8.63
C TYR A 104 -12.20 -3.79 8.74
N ARG A 105 -12.78 -3.41 9.89
CA ARG A 105 -13.21 -2.03 10.13
C ARG A 105 -12.05 -1.05 10.12
N ALA A 106 -10.95 -1.33 10.82
CA ALA A 106 -9.78 -0.44 10.85
C ALA A 106 -9.21 -0.21 9.43
N ILE A 107 -9.06 -1.28 8.64
CA ILE A 107 -8.55 -1.19 7.27
C ILE A 107 -9.55 -0.47 6.35
N ALA A 108 -10.85 -0.77 6.47
CA ALA A 108 -11.90 -0.12 5.70
C ALA A 108 -11.97 1.39 5.98
N GLN A 109 -11.96 1.76 7.26
CA GLN A 109 -11.94 3.16 7.73
C GLN A 109 -10.73 3.90 7.20
N PHE A 110 -9.53 3.34 7.36
CA PHE A 110 -8.30 3.93 6.86
C PHE A 110 -8.33 4.12 5.35
N THR A 111 -8.73 3.07 4.62
CA THR A 111 -8.79 3.11 3.15
C THR A 111 -9.83 4.12 2.67
N CYS A 112 -10.99 4.18 3.32
CA CYS A 112 -12.05 5.15 2.99
C CYS A 112 -11.57 6.58 3.27
N LYS A 113 -10.94 6.82 4.43
CA LYS A 113 -10.32 8.10 4.81
C LYS A 113 -9.28 8.53 3.77
N MET A 114 -8.41 7.62 3.33
CA MET A 114 -7.41 7.90 2.29
C MET A 114 -8.08 8.37 0.98
N HIS A 115 -9.08 7.62 0.50
CA HIS A 115 -9.83 7.99 -0.70
C HIS A 115 -10.63 9.29 -0.54
N ASN A 116 -11.19 9.57 0.65
CA ASN A 116 -11.91 10.81 0.95
C ASN A 116 -10.95 12.01 0.97
N ASN A 117 -9.70 11.80 1.38
CA ASN A 117 -8.61 12.78 1.26
C ASN A 117 -7.96 12.84 -0.13
N GLN A 118 -8.68 12.34 -1.15
CA GLN A 118 -8.29 12.46 -2.56
C GLN A 118 -6.98 11.73 -2.89
N ILE A 119 -6.69 10.64 -2.20
CA ILE A 119 -5.50 9.82 -2.41
C ILE A 119 -5.91 8.45 -2.94
N VAL A 120 -5.26 7.98 -4.00
CA VAL A 120 -5.36 6.60 -4.51
C VAL A 120 -3.96 6.01 -4.58
N HIS A 121 -3.73 4.89 -3.91
CA HIS A 121 -2.41 4.30 -3.76
C HIS A 121 -1.90 3.63 -5.04
N TYR A 122 -2.80 3.08 -5.87
CA TYR A 122 -2.52 2.35 -7.12
C TYR A 122 -1.71 1.05 -6.99
N ASP A 123 -1.34 0.67 -5.77
CA ASP A 123 -0.66 -0.59 -5.45
C ASP A 123 -0.96 -1.06 -4.02
N LEU A 124 -2.19 -0.81 -3.55
CA LEU A 124 -2.60 -1.11 -2.17
C LEU A 124 -2.83 -2.61 -1.97
N SER A 125 -1.77 -3.41 -1.93
CA SER A 125 -1.89 -4.79 -1.45
C SER A 125 -1.96 -4.81 0.08
N GLY A 126 -2.54 -5.85 0.69
CA GLY A 126 -2.54 -5.98 2.16
C GLY A 126 -1.14 -5.94 2.79
N GLY A 127 -0.07 -6.25 2.04
CA GLY A 127 1.30 -6.14 2.53
C GLY A 127 1.81 -4.70 2.62
N ASN A 128 1.08 -3.74 2.04
CA ASN A 128 1.38 -2.31 2.08
C ASN A 128 0.57 -1.57 3.16
N LEU A 129 -0.16 -2.30 4.00
CA LEU A 129 -0.89 -1.79 5.15
C LEU A 129 -0.30 -2.43 6.39
N LEU A 130 0.45 -1.63 7.15
CA LEU A 130 0.96 -1.99 8.47
C LEU A 130 -0.06 -1.60 9.52
N MET A 131 -0.21 -2.44 10.53
CA MET A 131 -1.11 -2.20 11.66
C MET A 131 -0.31 -2.30 12.95
N THR A 132 -0.52 -1.35 13.84
CA THR A 132 0.01 -1.35 15.20
C THR A 132 -1.13 -1.25 16.20
N LYS A 133 -0.89 -1.69 17.44
CA LYS A 133 -1.78 -1.43 18.56
C LYS A 133 -1.32 -0.15 19.25
N ASN A 134 -2.22 0.83 19.39
CA ASN A 134 -1.92 2.06 20.11
C ASN A 134 -2.17 1.94 21.61
N ASP A 135 -1.85 3.00 22.35
CA ASP A 135 -1.95 3.05 23.82
C ASP A 135 -3.38 2.87 24.34
N HIS A 136 -4.39 3.11 23.50
CA HIS A 136 -5.81 2.87 23.81
C HIS A 136 -6.28 1.45 23.46
N GLY A 137 -5.37 0.61 22.98
CA GLY A 137 -5.68 -0.75 22.54
C GLY A 137 -6.42 -0.83 21.21
N LEU A 138 -6.42 0.24 20.42
CA LEU A 138 -7.03 0.30 19.08
C LEU A 138 -5.99 0.06 18.00
N ILE A 139 -6.46 -0.26 16.79
CA ILE A 139 -5.60 -0.47 15.63
C ILE A 139 -5.33 0.86 14.94
N ASP A 140 -4.05 1.21 14.80
CA ASP A 140 -3.60 2.26 13.90
C ASP A 140 -3.07 1.65 12.60
N VAL A 141 -3.64 2.08 11.47
CA VAL A 141 -3.23 1.63 10.15
C VAL A 141 -2.29 2.65 9.52
N THR A 142 -1.17 2.18 8.98
CA THR A 142 -0.14 2.98 8.31
C THR A 142 0.12 2.41 6.91
N VAL A 143 0.06 3.26 5.88
CA VAL A 143 0.32 2.84 4.50
C VAL A 143 1.78 3.03 4.10
N ILE A 144 2.34 2.01 3.44
CA ILE A 144 3.72 1.98 2.94
C ILE A 144 3.76 1.72 1.43
N ASP A 145 4.93 1.89 0.82
CA ASP A 145 5.13 1.72 -0.64
C ASP A 145 4.28 2.67 -1.51
N ILE A 146 4.18 3.89 -1.01
CA ILE A 146 3.36 4.96 -1.57
C ILE A 146 3.92 5.62 -2.82
N GLY A 147 5.09 5.21 -3.35
CA GLY A 147 5.73 5.90 -4.49
C GLY A 147 4.99 5.81 -5.84
N ARG A 148 3.88 5.06 -5.88
CA ARG A 148 2.93 4.97 -6.99
C ARG A 148 1.60 5.69 -6.72
N ALA A 149 1.36 6.13 -5.49
CA ALA A 149 0.14 6.82 -5.13
C ALA A 149 -0.01 8.10 -5.97
N ALA A 150 -1.24 8.42 -6.33
CA ALA A 150 -1.59 9.73 -6.84
C ALA A 150 -2.47 10.45 -5.84
N ILE A 151 -2.18 11.73 -5.71
CA ILE A 151 -2.88 12.66 -4.85
C ILE A 151 -3.53 13.66 -5.78
N PHE A 152 -4.84 13.83 -5.63
CA PHE A 152 -5.63 14.71 -6.46
C PHE A 152 -6.02 15.95 -5.66
N ASP A 153 -6.03 17.11 -6.30
CA ASP A 153 -6.43 18.37 -5.68
C ASP A 153 -7.82 18.77 -6.17
N GLY A 154 -8.76 18.95 -5.23
CA GLY A 154 -10.13 19.38 -5.55
C GLY A 154 -10.97 18.35 -6.31
N LYS A 155 -10.46 17.14 -6.57
CA LYS A 155 -11.16 16.08 -7.30
C LYS A 155 -11.70 15.01 -6.37
N ARG A 156 -13.00 14.71 -6.49
CA ARG A 156 -13.61 13.56 -5.83
C ARG A 156 -13.12 12.25 -6.45
N ILE A 157 -12.72 11.30 -5.59
CA ILE A 157 -12.32 9.96 -6.03
C ILE A 157 -13.55 9.13 -6.38
N THR A 158 -13.62 8.66 -7.62
CA THR A 158 -14.74 7.88 -8.16
C THR A 158 -14.74 6.44 -7.62
N GLU A 159 -15.88 5.75 -7.69
CA GLU A 159 -15.98 4.33 -7.32
C GLU A 159 -14.97 3.47 -8.09
N LYS A 160 -14.81 3.74 -9.40
CA LYS A 160 -13.82 3.05 -10.24
C LYS A 160 -12.40 3.23 -9.72
N MET A 161 -12.04 4.42 -9.23
CA MET A 161 -10.71 4.68 -8.67
C MET A 161 -10.52 3.98 -7.33
N ARG A 162 -11.53 4.01 -6.44
CA ARG A 162 -11.51 3.28 -5.15
C ARG A 162 -11.35 1.78 -5.38
N LEU A 163 -12.07 1.23 -6.37
CA LEU A 163 -12.00 -0.18 -6.74
C LEU A 163 -10.61 -0.63 -7.19
N ILE A 164 -9.76 0.27 -7.70
CA ILE A 164 -8.38 -0.08 -8.09
C ILE A 164 -7.55 -0.51 -6.88
N ASP A 165 -7.77 0.11 -5.73
CA ASP A 165 -7.09 -0.25 -4.48
C ASP A 165 -7.82 -1.38 -3.76
N LEU A 166 -9.15 -1.35 -3.69
CA LEU A 166 -9.95 -2.40 -3.03
C LEU A 166 -9.73 -3.78 -3.67
N MET A 167 -9.66 -3.87 -5.00
CA MET A 167 -9.38 -5.15 -5.67
C MET A 167 -8.03 -5.76 -5.27
N ARG A 168 -7.08 -4.92 -4.84
CA ARG A 168 -5.72 -5.34 -4.45
C ARG A 168 -5.65 -5.72 -2.99
N ILE A 169 -6.36 -5.00 -2.11
CA ILE A 169 -6.52 -5.33 -0.70
C ILE A 169 -7.21 -6.69 -0.56
N CYS A 170 -8.36 -6.86 -1.22
CA CYS A 170 -9.21 -8.05 -1.14
C CYS A 170 -8.58 -9.33 -1.69
N TYR A 171 -7.51 -9.23 -2.49
CA TYR A 171 -6.95 -10.38 -3.21
C TYR A 171 -6.46 -11.52 -2.30
N LYS A 172 -6.15 -11.22 -1.03
CA LYS A 172 -5.68 -12.23 -0.06
C LYS A 172 -6.78 -12.87 0.78
N LEU A 173 -8.00 -12.34 0.69
CA LEU A 173 -9.19 -12.95 1.27
C LEU A 173 -9.80 -13.95 0.28
N ASP A 174 -10.45 -14.97 0.83
CA ASP A 174 -11.44 -15.81 0.14
C ASP A 174 -12.76 -15.04 -0.07
N TRP A 175 -13.62 -15.55 -0.95
CA TRP A 175 -14.81 -14.81 -1.41
C TRP A 175 -15.77 -14.39 -0.29
N PRO A 176 -16.17 -15.27 0.65
CA PRO A 176 -16.98 -14.87 1.80
C PRO A 176 -16.40 -13.67 2.56
N ASN A 177 -15.10 -13.71 2.89
CA ASN A 177 -14.46 -12.60 3.58
C ASN A 177 -14.27 -11.35 2.71
N ARG A 178 -14.10 -11.48 1.39
CA ARG A 178 -14.11 -10.33 0.47
C ARG A 178 -15.44 -9.58 0.53
N GLU A 179 -16.55 -10.30 0.61
CA GLU A 179 -17.87 -9.67 0.70
C GLU A 179 -18.06 -8.93 2.02
N ILE A 180 -17.67 -9.55 3.13
CA ILE A 180 -17.71 -8.91 4.46
C ILE A 180 -16.85 -7.64 4.45
N PHE A 181 -15.62 -7.71 3.95
CA PHE A 181 -14.73 -6.55 3.89
C PHE A 181 -15.28 -5.44 2.99
N MET A 182 -15.81 -5.79 1.82
CA MET A 182 -16.39 -4.82 0.89
C MET A 182 -17.65 -4.17 1.47
N GLN A 183 -18.50 -4.92 2.17
CA GLN A 183 -19.64 -4.37 2.89
C GLN A 183 -19.18 -3.41 3.99
N THR A 184 -18.19 -3.80 4.79
CA THR A 184 -17.60 -2.94 5.81
C THR A 184 -17.08 -1.63 5.20
N TYR A 185 -16.43 -1.69 4.04
CA TYR A 185 -15.99 -0.50 3.31
C TYR A 185 -17.16 0.35 2.78
N PHE A 186 -18.25 -0.26 2.32
CA PHE A 186 -19.44 0.47 1.87
C PHE A 186 -20.12 1.22 3.02
N ASP A 187 -20.19 0.60 4.20
CA ASP A 187 -20.72 1.21 5.41
C ASP A 187 -19.89 2.44 5.79
N GLU A 188 -18.55 2.31 5.79
CA GLU A 188 -17.63 3.44 6.05
C GLU A 188 -17.65 4.51 4.96
N PHE A 189 -17.99 4.16 3.72
CA PHE A 189 -18.17 5.13 2.64
C PHE A 189 -19.56 5.79 2.67
N GLY A 190 -20.51 5.23 3.42
CA GLY A 190 -21.90 5.67 3.48
C GLY A 190 -22.71 5.36 2.21
N LYS A 191 -22.18 4.52 1.31
CA LYS A 191 -22.81 4.15 0.05
C LYS A 191 -22.27 2.84 -0.51
N ALA A 192 -23.16 1.96 -0.94
CA ALA A 192 -22.80 0.80 -1.75
C ALA A 192 -22.41 1.20 -3.19
N PHE A 193 -21.40 0.55 -3.75
CA PHE A 193 -21.06 0.70 -5.16
C PHE A 193 -22.10 0.02 -6.06
N GLY A 194 -22.11 0.39 -7.35
CA GLY A 194 -22.96 -0.28 -8.33
C GLY A 194 -22.71 -1.80 -8.38
N PRO A 195 -23.70 -2.60 -8.85
CA PRO A 195 -23.67 -4.07 -8.78
C PRO A 195 -22.49 -4.73 -9.51
N GLY A 196 -21.78 -3.99 -10.36
CA GLY A 196 -20.59 -4.44 -11.06
C GLY A 196 -19.29 -4.46 -10.23
N TRP A 197 -19.31 -4.12 -8.94
CA TRP A 197 -18.09 -4.02 -8.12
C TRP A 197 -17.34 -5.35 -7.97
N ARG A 198 -18.01 -6.50 -8.09
CA ARG A 198 -17.38 -7.83 -8.06
C ARG A 198 -16.44 -8.07 -9.26
N LYS A 199 -16.79 -7.57 -10.45
CA LYS A 199 -16.05 -7.83 -11.70
C LYS A 199 -14.57 -7.39 -11.64
N PRO A 200 -14.22 -6.18 -11.14
CA PRO A 200 -12.81 -5.81 -10.92
C PRO A 200 -12.04 -6.75 -10.00
N LEU A 201 -12.66 -7.28 -8.94
CA LEU A 201 -12.01 -8.21 -8.00
C LEU A 201 -11.74 -9.56 -8.67
N GLU A 202 -12.74 -10.12 -9.36
CA GLU A 202 -12.62 -11.36 -10.15
C GLU A 202 -11.52 -11.23 -11.22
N TYR A 203 -11.54 -10.12 -11.98
CA TYR A 203 -10.52 -9.82 -12.98
C TYR A 203 -9.12 -9.76 -12.36
N TYR A 204 -8.98 -9.08 -11.21
CA TYR A 204 -7.69 -8.96 -10.55
C TYR A 204 -7.18 -10.32 -10.07
N GLU A 205 -8.05 -11.14 -9.50
CA GLU A 205 -7.73 -12.52 -9.10
C GLU A 205 -7.24 -13.35 -10.29
N TRP A 206 -8.02 -13.41 -11.38
CA TRP A 206 -7.64 -14.11 -12.61
C TRP A 206 -6.29 -13.64 -13.14
N LYS A 207 -6.07 -12.32 -13.18
CA LYS A 207 -4.82 -11.71 -13.64
C LYS A 207 -3.63 -12.16 -12.81
N GLN A 208 -3.77 -12.18 -11.48
CA GLN A 208 -2.67 -12.58 -10.59
C GLN A 208 -2.37 -14.08 -10.67
N GLN A 209 -3.40 -14.92 -10.73
CA GLN A 209 -3.24 -16.36 -10.91
C GLN A 209 -2.54 -16.69 -12.23
N THR A 210 -2.98 -16.06 -13.33
CA THR A 210 -2.36 -16.23 -14.66
C THR A 210 -0.90 -15.80 -14.66
N LYS A 211 -0.59 -14.64 -14.07
CA LYS A 211 0.79 -14.15 -13.94
C LYS A 211 1.68 -15.12 -13.15
N ARG A 212 1.16 -15.73 -12.08
CA ARG A 212 1.87 -16.74 -11.28
C ARG A 212 2.18 -18.00 -12.12
N LYS A 213 1.19 -18.53 -12.85
CA LYS A 213 1.36 -19.69 -13.74
C LYS A 213 2.43 -19.43 -14.81
N ILE A 214 2.39 -18.28 -15.47
CA ILE A 214 3.41 -17.89 -16.48
C ILE A 214 4.82 -17.84 -15.86
N LYS A 215 4.98 -17.21 -14.68
CA LYS A 215 6.29 -17.15 -14.01
C LYS A 215 6.83 -18.53 -13.65
N GLN A 216 5.96 -19.43 -13.18
CA GLN A 216 6.35 -20.80 -12.86
C GLN A 216 6.79 -21.57 -14.11
N ALA A 217 6.06 -21.42 -15.23
CA ALA A 217 6.43 -22.02 -16.51
C ALA A 217 7.81 -21.53 -16.99
N LEU A 218 8.05 -20.21 -16.97
CA LEU A 218 9.35 -19.62 -17.35
C LEU A 218 10.50 -20.11 -16.44
N LYS A 219 10.26 -20.25 -15.13
CA LYS A 219 11.26 -20.78 -14.18
C LYS A 219 11.59 -22.24 -14.47
N ARG A 220 10.61 -23.06 -14.86
CA ARG A 220 10.83 -24.45 -15.26
C ARG A 220 11.67 -24.55 -16.53
N ILE A 221 11.40 -23.71 -17.53
CA ILE A 221 12.17 -23.66 -18.78
C ILE A 221 13.63 -23.29 -18.52
N ARG A 222 13.89 -22.28 -17.67
CA ARG A 222 15.25 -21.85 -17.31
C ARG A 222 16.04 -22.84 -16.46
N ARG A 223 15.39 -23.80 -15.79
CA ARG A 223 16.05 -24.86 -15.02
C ARG A 223 16.39 -26.10 -15.86
N LYS A 224 15.80 -26.21 -17.05
CA LYS A 224 16.07 -27.29 -18.02
C LYS A 224 17.13 -26.90 -19.08
N ARG A 225 17.57 -25.65 -19.08
CA ARG A 225 18.73 -25.14 -19.81
C ARG A 225 19.87 -24.98 -18.83
#